data_AF-A0A7J7KX78-F1
#
_entry.id   AF-A0A7J7KX78-F1
#
_cell.length_a   1.000
_cell.length_b   1.000
_cell.length_c   1.000
_cell.angle_alpha   90.00
_cell.angle_beta   90.00
_cell.angle_gamma   90.00
#
_symmetry.space_group_name_H-M   'P 1'
#
loop_
_entity.id
_entity.type
_entity.pdbx_description
1 polymer ?
#
loop_
_entity_poly.entity_id
_entity_poly.type
_entity_poly.pdbx_seq_one_letter_code
_entity_poly.pdbx_strand_id
1 'polypeptide(L)'
;MSVIYKVLYTNKVDRTMTISRNDLSEDVCSFVNVNTTLSPTSFDFDPGNKNFILLYGCPPIPNIQEGMTCPIIGTPNRGAYFIPQDDLSKNSNYAGCHTNVIVPVHAVDVDKYMGQMFPQIKSVVEDILKKGFLVKYDASEYSSCLACDKDHKRCVYNTTSIVCGPNQSRSNERKGTHSNLVIIKFQSVCTSQKF
;
A
#
# COMPACT_ATOMS: atom_id res chain seq x y z
N MET A 1 -12.19 -11.09 0.04
CA MET A 1 -11.93 -9.64 -0.07
C MET A 1 -10.65 -9.43 -0.87
N SER A 2 -10.49 -8.27 -1.52
CA SER A 2 -9.33 -7.95 -2.35
C SER A 2 -8.81 -6.56 -2.02
N VAL A 3 -7.50 -6.36 -2.14
CA VAL A 3 -6.88 -5.03 -1.95
C VAL A 3 -6.81 -4.31 -3.29
N ILE A 4 -7.10 -3.02 -3.25
CA ILE A 4 -7.11 -2.13 -4.41
C ILE A 4 -5.85 -1.26 -4.35
N TYR A 5 -5.12 -1.18 -5.45
CA TYR A 5 -3.97 -0.30 -5.62
C TYR A 5 -4.26 0.75 -6.70
N LYS A 6 -3.85 1.99 -6.44
CA LYS A 6 -3.83 3.10 -7.38
C LYS A 6 -2.46 3.14 -8.06
N VAL A 7 -2.41 3.23 -9.37
CA VAL A 7 -1.19 3.56 -10.11
C VAL A 7 -1.02 5.07 -10.13
N LEU A 8 0.12 5.54 -9.65
CA LEU A 8 0.45 6.96 -9.53
C LEU A 8 1.31 7.43 -10.72
N TYR A 9 2.28 6.60 -11.11
CA TYR A 9 3.21 6.90 -12.19
C TYR A 9 3.60 5.63 -12.93
N THR A 10 3.95 5.74 -14.21
CA THR A 10 4.43 4.62 -15.03
C THR A 10 5.56 5.09 -15.93
N ASN A 11 6.71 4.40 -15.85
CA ASN A 11 7.83 4.56 -16.75
C ASN A 11 7.90 3.35 -17.69
N LYS A 12 7.63 3.61 -18.97
CA LYS A 12 7.58 2.57 -20.01
C LYS A 12 8.96 2.08 -20.44
N VAL A 13 9.98 2.92 -20.31
CA VAL A 13 11.37 2.60 -20.70
C VAL A 13 11.95 1.59 -19.71
N ASP A 14 11.81 1.88 -18.42
CA ASP A 14 12.35 1.04 -17.35
C ASP A 14 11.38 -0.08 -16.94
N ARG A 15 10.17 -0.09 -17.53
CA ARG A 15 9.07 -1.02 -17.22
C ARG A 15 8.73 -1.02 -15.73
N THR A 16 8.61 0.19 -15.18
CA THR A 16 8.32 0.39 -13.75
C THR A 16 7.05 1.20 -13.56
N MET A 17 6.36 0.97 -12.46
CA MET A 17 5.23 1.79 -12.03
C MET A 17 5.29 2.04 -10.53
N THR A 18 4.84 3.22 -10.12
CA THR A 18 4.65 3.54 -8.71
C THR A 18 3.20 3.29 -8.37
N ILE A 19 2.96 2.45 -7.36
CA ILE A 19 1.61 2.11 -6.91
C ILE A 19 1.43 2.41 -5.43
N SER A 20 0.21 2.76 -5.04
CA SER A 20 -0.17 3.01 -3.65
C SER A 20 -1.42 2.21 -3.28
N ARG A 21 -1.47 1.72 -2.05
CA ARG A 21 -2.61 0.95 -1.54
C ARG A 21 -3.78 1.90 -1.27
N ASN A 22 -4.88 1.72 -1.98
CA ASN A 22 -5.96 2.71 -2.05
C ASN A 22 -6.57 3.03 -0.68
N ASP A 23 -6.87 2.01 0.10
CA ASP A 23 -7.48 2.11 1.43
C ASP A 23 -6.59 2.92 2.39
N LEU A 24 -5.31 2.56 2.45
CA LEU A 24 -4.36 3.20 3.35
C LEU A 24 -3.92 4.61 2.91
N SER A 25 -3.96 4.90 1.61
CA SER A 25 -3.60 6.21 1.07
C SER A 25 -4.64 7.30 1.35
N GLU A 26 -5.89 6.91 1.59
CA GLU A 26 -6.99 7.83 1.89
C GLU A 26 -7.11 8.07 3.39
N ASP A 27 -7.08 6.99 4.17
CA ASP A 27 -7.03 7.03 5.63
C ASP A 27 -6.30 5.77 6.12
N VAL A 28 -5.18 5.96 6.82
CA VAL A 28 -4.39 4.83 7.32
C VAL A 28 -5.15 3.97 8.33
N CYS A 29 -6.25 4.47 8.91
CA CYS A 29 -7.12 3.69 9.79
C CYS A 29 -8.20 2.89 9.04
N SER A 30 -8.44 3.16 7.76
CA SER A 30 -9.50 2.51 6.96
C SER A 30 -8.99 1.26 6.22
N PHE A 31 -8.08 0.50 6.85
CA PHE A 31 -7.46 -0.66 6.22
C PHE A 31 -8.45 -1.82 6.06
N VAL A 32 -8.36 -2.49 4.91
CA VAL A 32 -9.03 -3.78 4.72
C VAL A 32 -8.10 -4.88 5.23
N ASN A 33 -8.53 -5.63 6.24
CA ASN A 33 -7.73 -6.70 6.86
C ASN A 33 -7.62 -7.93 5.93
N VAL A 34 -6.80 -7.79 4.88
CA VAL A 34 -6.48 -8.83 3.92
C VAL A 34 -4.97 -8.89 3.78
N ASN A 35 -4.39 -10.03 4.15
CA ASN A 35 -2.99 -10.35 3.83
C ASN A 35 -2.89 -10.54 2.32
N THR A 36 -2.52 -9.50 1.59
CA THR A 36 -2.27 -9.57 0.15
C THR A 36 -0.79 -9.47 -0.12
N THR A 37 -0.20 -10.58 -0.50
CA THR A 37 1.04 -10.61 -1.25
C THR A 37 0.71 -10.10 -2.65
N LEU A 38 1.36 -9.02 -3.09
CA LEU A 38 1.49 -8.78 -4.52
C LEU A 38 2.19 -10.01 -5.09
N SER A 39 1.54 -10.73 -6.01
CA SER A 39 2.15 -11.95 -6.54
C SER A 39 3.46 -11.57 -7.23
N PRO A 40 4.62 -12.07 -6.75
CA PRO A 40 5.92 -11.74 -7.33
C PRO A 40 6.00 -12.14 -8.80
N THR A 41 5.16 -13.08 -9.23
CA THR A 41 5.08 -13.54 -10.62
C THR A 41 4.72 -12.45 -11.61
N SER A 42 4.06 -11.39 -11.15
CA SER A 42 3.51 -10.32 -12.01
C SER A 42 4.24 -9.00 -11.81
N PHE A 43 4.88 -8.84 -10.65
CA PHE A 43 5.58 -7.61 -10.26
C PHE A 43 6.82 -7.92 -9.44
N ASP A 44 7.96 -7.36 -9.86
CA ASP A 44 9.17 -7.36 -9.04
C ASP A 44 9.23 -6.08 -8.22
N PHE A 45 9.40 -6.21 -6.90
CA PHE A 45 9.63 -5.05 -6.04
C PHE A 45 10.99 -4.43 -6.32
N ASP A 46 11.02 -3.10 -6.40
CA ASP A 46 12.29 -2.40 -6.51
C ASP A 46 13.15 -2.60 -5.24
N PRO A 47 14.47 -2.83 -5.37
CA PRO A 47 15.37 -2.97 -4.22
C PRO A 47 15.41 -1.74 -3.30
N GLY A 48 15.03 -0.56 -3.81
CA GLY A 48 14.87 0.66 -3.03
C GLY A 48 13.63 0.67 -2.14
N ASN A 49 12.73 -0.31 -2.26
CA ASN A 49 11.61 -0.47 -1.34
C ASN A 49 12.05 -1.19 -0.06
N LYS A 50 11.48 -0.77 1.07
CA LYS A 50 11.57 -1.43 2.37
C LYS A 50 10.18 -1.84 2.83
N ASN A 51 10.10 -2.97 3.52
CA ASN A 51 8.85 -3.39 4.14
C ASN A 51 8.69 -2.73 5.50
N PHE A 52 7.57 -2.04 5.66
CA PHE A 52 7.10 -1.53 6.94
C PHE A 52 5.85 -2.28 7.36
N ILE A 53 5.59 -2.28 8.66
CA ILE A 53 4.41 -2.90 9.23
C ILE A 53 3.58 -1.84 9.96
N LEU A 54 2.30 -1.80 9.60
CA LEU A 54 1.26 -1.09 10.34
C LEU A 54 0.67 -2.04 11.37
N LEU A 55 0.88 -1.73 12.63
CA LEU A 55 0.31 -2.45 13.77
C LEU A 55 -0.93 -1.72 14.26
N TYR A 56 -1.96 -2.45 14.63
CA TYR A 56 -3.28 -1.94 14.92
C TYR A 56 -3.86 -2.57 16.19
N GLY A 57 -4.57 -1.78 16.98
CA GLY A 57 -5.23 -2.26 18.20
C GLY A 57 -4.25 -2.64 19.29
N CYS A 58 -3.13 -1.93 19.36
CA CYS A 58 -2.07 -2.17 20.31
C CYS A 58 -2.40 -1.58 21.69
N PRO A 59 -2.09 -2.30 22.78
CA PRO A 59 -2.13 -1.71 24.11
C PRO A 59 -1.13 -0.56 24.21
N PRO A 60 -1.22 0.31 25.23
CA PRO A 60 -0.21 1.32 25.49
C PRO A 60 1.17 0.67 25.59
N ILE A 61 2.08 1.01 24.67
CA ILE A 61 3.43 0.46 24.68
C ILE A 61 4.32 1.35 25.54
N PRO A 62 4.94 0.82 26.60
CA PRO A 62 5.86 1.58 27.44
C PRO A 62 6.99 2.19 26.60
N ASN A 63 7.33 3.45 26.88
CA ASN A 63 8.40 4.19 26.22
C ASN A 63 8.21 4.47 24.71
N ILE A 64 7.02 4.22 24.15
CA ILE A 64 6.69 4.60 22.78
C ILE A 64 5.54 5.61 22.82
N GLN A 65 5.90 6.89 22.78
CA GLN A 65 4.96 8.01 22.74
C GLN A 65 4.37 8.24 21.34
N GLU A 66 4.97 7.66 20.30
CA GLU A 66 4.78 8.03 18.89
C GLU A 66 3.82 7.09 18.14
N GLY A 67 2.65 6.84 18.74
CA GLY A 67 1.57 6.07 18.12
C GLY A 67 0.54 6.95 17.39
N MET A 68 -0.11 6.36 16.40
CA MET A 68 -1.38 6.84 15.84
C MET A 68 -2.55 6.29 16.66
N THR A 69 -3.72 6.93 16.55
CA THR A 69 -4.98 6.38 17.09
C THR A 69 -5.87 5.93 15.94
N CYS A 70 -6.13 4.63 15.85
CA CYS A 70 -7.05 4.02 14.90
C CYS A 70 -8.08 3.14 15.62
N PRO A 71 -9.38 3.45 15.52
CA PRO A 71 -10.44 2.58 16.05
C PRO A 71 -10.56 1.30 15.22
N ILE A 72 -10.58 0.14 15.88
CA ILE A 72 -10.72 -1.17 15.22
C ILE A 72 -11.77 -2.00 15.94
N ILE A 73 -12.57 -2.75 15.17
CA ILE A 73 -13.60 -3.64 15.71
C ILE A 73 -12.92 -4.87 16.35
N GLY A 74 -13.38 -5.27 17.53
CA GLY A 74 -12.90 -6.48 18.21
C GLY A 74 -11.83 -6.23 19.29
N THR A 75 -11.46 -4.97 19.54
CA THR A 75 -10.55 -4.60 20.63
C THR A 75 -10.86 -3.20 21.18
N PRO A 76 -10.72 -2.95 22.50
CA PRO A 76 -10.82 -1.61 23.08
C PRO A 76 -9.56 -0.77 22.82
N ASN A 77 -8.45 -1.41 22.45
CA ASN A 77 -7.18 -0.76 22.18
C ASN A 77 -7.26 0.00 20.85
N ARG A 78 -6.78 1.25 20.84
CA ARG A 78 -6.82 2.12 19.67
C ARG A 78 -5.43 2.51 19.16
N GLY A 79 -4.37 2.05 19.82
CA GLY A 79 -3.00 2.35 19.41
C GLY A 79 -2.68 1.72 18.07
N ALA A 80 -2.03 2.49 17.20
CA ALA A 80 -1.49 2.03 15.94
C ALA A 80 -0.07 2.54 15.74
N TYR A 81 0.79 1.75 15.10
CA TYR A 81 2.20 2.07 14.93
C TYR A 81 2.65 1.73 13.52
N PHE A 82 3.56 2.55 12.99
CA PHE A 82 4.19 2.34 11.68
C PHE A 82 5.69 2.18 11.90
N ILE A 83 6.19 0.95 11.75
CA ILE A 83 7.58 0.60 12.08
C ILE A 83 8.23 -0.22 10.97
N PRO A 84 9.57 -0.25 10.87
CA PRO A 84 10.25 -1.20 10.00
C PRO A 84 9.86 -2.64 10.35
N GLN A 85 9.61 -3.49 9.35
CA GLN A 85 9.19 -4.88 9.59
C GLN A 85 10.19 -5.65 10.48
N ASP A 86 11.49 -5.40 10.29
CA ASP A 86 12.55 -6.08 11.04
C ASP A 86 12.54 -5.76 12.53
N ASP A 87 11.95 -4.63 12.93
CA ASP A 87 11.88 -4.20 14.33
C ASP A 87 10.78 -4.94 15.13
N LEU A 88 9.81 -5.55 14.44
CA LEU A 88 8.79 -6.38 15.07
C LEU A 88 9.40 -7.52 15.90
N SER A 89 10.45 -8.14 15.37
CA SER A 89 11.14 -9.26 16.02
C SER A 89 12.03 -8.82 17.19
N LYS A 90 12.43 -7.54 17.22
CA LYS A 90 13.38 -6.99 18.20
C LYS A 90 12.68 -6.44 19.44
N ASN A 91 11.37 -6.20 19.37
CA ASN A 91 10.62 -5.58 20.45
C ASN A 91 9.31 -6.35 20.73
N SER A 92 9.33 -7.13 21.81
CA SER A 92 8.19 -7.91 22.27
C SER A 92 6.96 -7.07 22.64
N ASN A 93 7.12 -5.76 22.83
CA ASN A 93 6.00 -4.90 23.21
C ASN A 93 4.92 -4.80 22.12
N TYR A 94 5.26 -5.13 20.87
CA TYR A 94 4.32 -5.16 19.76
C TYR A 94 3.47 -6.45 19.70
N ALA A 95 3.79 -7.47 20.50
CA ALA A 95 3.08 -8.76 20.47
C ALA A 95 1.61 -8.66 20.91
N GLY A 96 1.23 -7.61 21.65
CA GLY A 96 -0.14 -7.39 22.11
C GLY A 96 -1.07 -6.72 21.09
N CYS A 97 -0.58 -6.38 19.89
CA CYS A 97 -1.39 -5.74 18.86
C CYS A 97 -2.43 -6.71 18.28
N HIS A 98 -3.63 -6.18 18.00
CA HIS A 98 -4.76 -6.97 17.54
C HIS A 98 -4.58 -7.51 16.11
N THR A 99 -4.04 -6.68 15.21
CA THR A 99 -3.80 -7.07 13.82
C THR A 99 -2.67 -6.24 13.23
N ASN A 100 -2.19 -6.65 12.06
CA ASN A 100 -1.13 -5.96 11.35
C ASN A 100 -1.32 -6.00 9.83
N VAL A 101 -0.66 -5.08 9.13
CA VAL A 101 -0.60 -5.02 7.67
C VAL A 101 0.84 -4.68 7.26
N ILE A 102 1.43 -5.49 6.38
CA ILE A 102 2.73 -5.17 5.80
C ILE A 102 2.52 -4.31 4.55
N VAL A 103 3.29 -3.23 4.44
CA VAL A 103 3.26 -2.28 3.34
C VAL A 103 4.67 -2.01 2.84
N PRO A 104 4.95 -2.23 1.55
CA PRO A 104 6.17 -1.74 0.93
C PRO A 104 6.11 -0.22 0.82
N VAL A 105 7.24 0.42 1.09
CA VAL A 105 7.44 1.87 0.97
C VAL A 105 8.82 2.15 0.40
N HIS A 106 8.97 3.23 -0.35
CA HIS A 106 10.27 3.61 -0.87
C HIS A 106 11.18 4.12 0.26
N ALA A 107 12.40 3.59 0.38
CA ALA A 107 13.29 3.86 1.52
C ALA A 107 13.53 5.35 1.75
N VAL A 108 13.77 6.10 0.66
CA VAL A 108 14.01 7.54 0.69
C VAL A 108 12.84 8.32 1.31
N ASP A 109 11.61 7.81 1.13
CA ASP A 109 10.43 8.46 1.68
C ASP A 109 10.32 8.28 3.18
N VAL A 110 10.90 7.23 3.77
CA VAL A 110 10.88 7.04 5.22
C VAL A 110 12.13 7.60 5.89
N ASP A 111 13.29 7.52 5.23
CA ASP A 111 14.56 8.04 5.75
C ASP A 111 14.47 9.55 6.08
N LYS A 112 13.59 10.30 5.39
CA LYS A 112 13.27 11.69 5.70
C LYS A 112 12.67 11.91 7.11
N TYR A 113 12.01 10.89 7.66
CA TYR A 113 11.24 10.96 8.91
C TYR A 113 11.88 10.17 10.05
N MET A 114 12.86 9.31 9.77
CA MET A 114 13.60 8.57 10.79
C MET A 114 14.29 9.53 11.78
N GLY A 115 14.01 9.34 13.07
CA GLY A 115 14.62 10.13 14.15
C GLY A 115 13.95 11.47 14.45
N GLN A 116 12.78 11.76 13.86
CA GLN A 116 12.04 12.99 14.12
C GLN A 116 10.72 12.70 14.85
N MET A 117 10.51 13.39 15.96
CA MET A 117 9.28 13.31 16.75
C MET A 117 8.22 14.23 16.12
N PHE A 118 7.21 13.65 15.46
CA PHE A 118 6.16 14.42 14.80
C PHE A 118 4.89 14.48 15.64
N PRO A 119 4.39 15.68 15.98
CA PRO A 119 3.07 15.85 16.60
C PRO A 119 1.94 15.28 15.73
N GLN A 120 2.18 15.10 14.43
CA GLN A 120 1.22 14.63 13.43
C GLN A 120 1.71 13.39 12.68
N ILE A 121 2.20 12.39 13.43
CA ILE A 121 2.72 11.14 12.86
C ILE A 121 1.72 10.47 11.90
N LYS A 122 0.41 10.58 12.15
CA LYS A 122 -0.64 10.06 11.24
C LYS A 122 -0.53 10.66 9.84
N SER A 123 -0.44 11.99 9.73
CA SER A 123 -0.33 12.68 8.43
C SER A 123 0.97 12.30 7.71
N VAL A 124 2.07 12.13 8.47
CA VAL A 124 3.35 11.71 7.90
C VAL A 124 3.25 10.32 7.28
N VAL A 125 2.66 9.36 8.00
CA VAL A 125 2.46 8.00 7.50
C VAL A 125 1.56 8.00 6.27
N GLU A 126 0.46 8.75 6.30
CA GLU A 126 -0.43 8.87 5.14
C GLU A 126 0.27 9.47 3.91
N ASP A 127 1.13 10.49 4.10
CA ASP A 127 1.91 11.08 3.01
C ASP A 127 2.92 10.10 2.41
N ILE A 128 3.58 9.29 3.24
CA ILE A 128 4.47 8.21 2.77
C ILE A 128 3.65 7.20 1.94
N LEU A 129 2.50 6.75 2.45
CA LEU A 129 1.66 5.76 1.78
C LEU A 129 1.05 6.31 0.48
N LYS A 130 0.73 7.61 0.43
CA LYS A 130 0.25 8.31 -0.78
C LYS A 130 1.29 8.37 -1.89
N LYS A 131 2.59 8.45 -1.57
CA LYS A 131 3.66 8.40 -2.58
C LYS A 131 3.84 7.01 -3.18
N GLY A 132 3.44 5.98 -2.44
CA GLY A 132 3.47 4.60 -2.91
C GLY A 132 4.87 4.00 -2.93
N PHE A 133 5.02 2.93 -3.71
CA PHE A 133 6.27 2.18 -3.86
C PHE A 133 6.43 1.72 -5.31
N LEU A 134 7.68 1.49 -5.71
CA LEU A 134 8.02 1.19 -7.09
C LEU A 134 7.98 -0.32 -7.35
N VAL A 135 7.31 -0.74 -8.42
CA VAL A 135 7.34 -2.12 -8.90
C VAL A 135 7.74 -2.16 -10.35
N LYS A 136 8.50 -3.17 -10.75
CA LYS A 136 8.71 -3.52 -12.16
C LYS A 136 7.58 -4.42 -12.61
N TYR A 137 7.18 -4.26 -13.86
CA TYR A 137 6.13 -5.07 -14.47
C TYR A 137 6.64 -5.74 -15.74
N ASP A 138 6.08 -6.90 -16.06
CA ASP A 138 6.36 -7.53 -17.34
C ASP A 138 5.66 -6.74 -18.47
N ALA A 139 6.42 -6.42 -19.52
CA ALA A 139 5.93 -5.77 -20.73
C ALA A 139 4.83 -6.59 -21.42
N SER A 140 4.89 -7.93 -21.30
CA SER A 140 3.88 -8.83 -21.87
C SER A 140 2.49 -8.58 -21.24
N GLU A 141 2.43 -8.27 -19.94
CA GLU A 141 1.19 -7.99 -19.24
C GLU A 141 0.69 -6.55 -19.50
N TYR A 142 1.59 -5.57 -19.57
CA TYR A 142 1.22 -4.15 -19.77
C TYR A 142 0.71 -3.82 -21.18
N SER A 143 1.06 -4.59 -22.22
CA SER A 143 0.50 -4.37 -23.56
C SER A 143 -1.03 -4.48 -23.59
N SER A 144 -1.61 -5.35 -22.76
CA SER A 144 -3.06 -5.51 -22.60
C SER A 144 -3.70 -4.29 -21.93
N CYS A 145 -2.95 -3.62 -21.05
CA CYS A 145 -3.34 -2.36 -20.39
C CYS A 145 -3.40 -1.19 -21.38
N LEU A 146 -2.42 -1.10 -22.29
CA LEU A 146 -2.39 -0.10 -23.37
C LEU A 146 -3.55 -0.26 -24.35
N ALA A 147 -4.00 -1.50 -24.59
CA ALA A 147 -5.18 -1.74 -25.41
C ALA A 147 -6.46 -1.17 -24.77
N CYS A 148 -6.58 -1.19 -23.44
CA CYS A 148 -7.72 -0.59 -22.75
C CYS A 148 -7.77 0.94 -22.88
N ASP A 149 -6.61 1.60 -22.94
CA ASP A 149 -6.51 3.06 -23.11
C ASP A 149 -7.04 3.52 -24.47
N LYS A 150 -6.75 2.74 -25.53
CA LYS A 150 -7.31 2.97 -26.88
C LYS A 150 -8.84 2.94 -26.89
N ASP A 151 -9.44 2.12 -26.03
CA ASP A 151 -10.89 1.95 -25.90
C ASP A 151 -11.53 2.91 -24.87
N HIS A 152 -10.76 3.85 -24.31
CA HIS A 152 -11.20 4.69 -23.18
C HIS A 152 -11.73 3.88 -21.99
N LYS A 153 -11.20 2.67 -21.78
CA LYS A 153 -11.54 1.76 -20.68
C LYS A 153 -10.44 1.80 -19.63
N ARG A 154 -10.82 1.53 -18.37
CA ARG A 154 -9.82 1.43 -17.30
C ARG A 154 -9.14 0.07 -17.37
N CYS A 155 -7.83 0.06 -17.26
CA CYS A 155 -7.07 -1.17 -17.08
C CYS A 155 -7.27 -1.70 -15.65
N VAL A 156 -7.72 -2.94 -15.54
CA VAL A 156 -8.02 -3.62 -14.28
C VAL A 156 -7.20 -4.90 -14.21
N TYR A 157 -6.44 -5.08 -13.14
CA TYR A 157 -5.78 -6.35 -12.88
C TYR A 157 -6.78 -7.30 -12.19
N ASN A 158 -7.08 -8.41 -12.84
CA ASN A 158 -7.84 -9.51 -12.28
C ASN A 158 -6.89 -10.67 -12.04
N THR A 159 -6.18 -10.63 -10.92
CA THR A 159 -5.39 -11.70 -10.23
C THR A 159 -4.41 -12.58 -11.01
N THR A 160 -4.74 -12.93 -12.23
CA THR A 160 -4.02 -13.73 -13.22
C THR A 160 -3.83 -12.99 -14.54
N SER A 161 -4.57 -11.89 -14.80
CA SER A 161 -4.46 -11.14 -16.06
C SER A 161 -4.98 -9.70 -15.97
N ILE A 162 -4.50 -8.85 -16.88
CA ILE A 162 -5.04 -7.51 -17.11
C ILE A 162 -6.28 -7.59 -18.02
N VAL A 163 -7.40 -7.00 -17.58
CA VAL A 163 -8.66 -6.90 -18.33
C VAL A 163 -9.13 -5.44 -18.42
N CYS A 164 -9.94 -5.12 -19.42
CA CYS A 164 -10.53 -3.77 -19.56
C CYS A 164 -11.85 -3.66 -18.81
N GLY A 165 -11.93 -2.76 -17.84
CA GLY A 165 -13.14 -2.46 -17.06
C GLY A 165 -13.91 -1.22 -17.56
N PRO A 166 -15.20 -1.09 -17.23
CA PRO A 166 -16.01 0.06 -17.62
C PRO A 166 -15.49 1.36 -16.98
N ASN A 167 -15.52 2.45 -17.74
CA ASN A 167 -15.13 3.77 -17.29
C ASN A 167 -16.26 4.36 -16.43
N GLN A 168 -16.08 4.54 -15.12
CA GLN A 168 -17.05 5.27 -14.32
C GLN A 168 -16.81 6.76 -14.50
N SER A 169 -17.70 7.41 -15.25
CA SER A 169 -17.73 8.85 -15.44
C SER A 169 -18.14 9.56 -14.15
N ARG A 170 -17.26 10.45 -13.62
CA ARG A 170 -17.52 11.77 -12.97
C ARG A 170 -16.32 12.10 -12.06
N SER A 171 -15.77 13.30 -12.01
CA SER A 171 -16.23 14.64 -12.40
C SER A 171 -15.02 15.57 -12.58
N ASN A 172 -15.11 16.51 -13.52
CA ASN A 172 -14.30 17.73 -13.69
C ASN A 172 -13.07 17.91 -12.77
N GLU A 173 -11.87 17.63 -13.28
CA GLU A 173 -10.66 18.32 -12.83
C GLU A 173 -9.80 18.76 -14.02
N ARG A 174 -9.27 19.96 -13.86
CA ARG A 174 -8.67 20.81 -14.90
C ARG A 174 -7.42 20.15 -15.51
N LYS A 175 -7.17 20.49 -16.78
CA LYS A 175 -5.96 20.17 -17.55
C LYS A 175 -4.69 20.26 -16.68
N GLY A 176 -4.16 19.10 -16.34
CA GLY A 176 -2.85 18.86 -15.75
C GLY A 176 -2.38 17.49 -16.24
N THR A 177 -1.12 17.42 -16.66
CA THR A 177 -0.39 16.29 -17.24
C THR A 177 -1.01 14.90 -17.00
N HIS A 178 -1.40 14.21 -18.08
CA HIS A 178 -2.09 12.92 -18.10
C HIS A 178 -1.52 11.90 -17.09
N SER A 179 -2.14 11.83 -15.92
CA SER A 179 -1.95 10.76 -14.94
C SER A 179 -3.17 9.85 -15.05
N ASN A 180 -3.07 8.81 -15.89
CA ASN A 180 -4.14 7.83 -16.06
C ASN A 180 -4.28 7.01 -14.77
N LEU A 181 -5.39 7.20 -14.04
CA LEU A 181 -5.70 6.43 -12.83
C LEU A 181 -6.03 4.98 -13.19
N VAL A 182 -5.01 4.12 -13.18
CA VAL A 182 -5.14 2.65 -13.31
C VAL A 182 -5.38 2.06 -11.93
N ILE A 183 -6.39 1.18 -11.81
CA ILE A 183 -6.77 0.54 -10.55
C ILE A 183 -6.49 -0.96 -10.66
N ILE A 184 -5.60 -1.45 -9.81
CA ILE A 184 -5.12 -2.84 -9.82
C ILE A 184 -5.70 -3.54 -8.59
N LYS A 185 -6.40 -4.68 -8.77
CA LYS A 185 -6.96 -5.47 -7.66
C LYS A 185 -6.17 -6.77 -7.47
N PHE A 186 -5.73 -7.03 -6.25
CA PHE A 186 -5.08 -8.29 -5.88
C PHE A 186 -5.97 -9.11 -4.95
N GLN A 187 -6.12 -10.40 -5.24
CA GLN A 187 -6.74 -11.37 -4.33
C GLN A 187 -5.67 -11.97 -3.43
N SER A 188 -6.05 -12.23 -2.18
CA SER A 188 -5.22 -12.93 -1.20
C SER A 188 -5.13 -14.42 -1.52
N VAL A 189 -3.90 -14.96 -1.56
CA VAL A 189 -3.65 -16.42 -1.51
C VAL A 189 -3.17 -16.76 -0.10
N CYS A 190 -3.96 -17.56 0.63
CA CYS A 190 -3.59 -18.00 1.97
C CYS A 190 -2.41 -18.97 1.90
N THR A 191 -1.27 -18.60 2.49
CA THR A 191 -0.27 -19.59 2.91
C THR A 191 -0.27 -19.60 4.44
N SER A 192 -0.81 -20.67 5.02
CA SER A 192 -0.82 -20.87 6.46
C SER A 192 0.62 -21.18 6.90
N GLN A 193 1.32 -20.20 7.49
CA GLN A 193 2.46 -20.49 8.36
C GLN A 193 1.94 -20.54 9.79
N LYS A 194 1.87 -21.77 10.32
CA LYS A 194 1.68 -22.02 11.75
C LYS A 194 2.90 -21.48 12.49
N PHE A 195 2.63 -20.74 13.57
CA PHE A 195 3.59 -20.40 14.63
C PHE A 195 4.12 -21.67 15.29
#